data_AF-A0A6T9XXJ4-F1
#
_entry.id   AF-A0A6T9XXJ4-F1
#
_cell.length_a   1.000
_cell.length_b   1.000
_cell.length_c   1.000
_cell.angle_alpha   90.00
_cell.angle_beta   90.00
_cell.angle_gamma   90.00
#
_symmetry.space_group_name_H-M   'P 1'
#
loop_
_entity.id
_entity.type
_entity.pdbx_description
1 polymer ?
#
loop_
_entity_poly.entity_id
_entity_poly.type
_entity_poly.pdbx_seq_one_letter_code
_entity_poly.pdbx_strand_id
1 'polypeptide(L)'
;MRKVKLFPSLHSGKYISFVLLCFVCLTMWGCTKDEPKSIQWNNAYDIERELHLLGQQDDPRKIYKRLQGMKLQASLQLSQLRKTGQHDPLFTEWLESLRISLSLAPLYSNTIETCDVWQNSMEEAWGVQTIEFNERAKLVWRVMVATCNARVRSL
;
A
#
# COMPACT_ATOMS: atom_id res chain seq x y z
N MET A 1 -4.23 -30.53 73.34
CA MET A 1 -3.65 -31.51 72.39
C MET A 1 -2.91 -30.75 71.28
N ARG A 2 -1.72 -31.25 70.93
CA ARG A 2 -0.81 -30.96 69.78
C ARG A 2 -0.09 -29.60 69.67
N LYS A 3 1.25 -29.74 69.72
CA LYS A 3 2.34 -28.84 69.26
C LYS A 3 2.14 -28.50 67.76
N VAL A 4 2.81 -27.48 67.19
CA VAL A 4 4.07 -27.68 66.45
C VAL A 4 4.66 -26.30 66.06
N LYS A 5 5.97 -26.16 66.30
CA LYS A 5 6.88 -25.10 65.81
C LYS A 5 7.07 -25.21 64.28
N LEU A 6 7.64 -24.16 63.68
CA LEU A 6 8.76 -24.18 62.69
C LEU A 6 8.53 -23.23 61.50
N PHE A 7 9.24 -22.10 61.50
CA PHE A 7 9.85 -21.50 60.30
C PHE A 7 10.61 -22.59 59.49
N PRO A 8 10.92 -22.49 58.17
CA PRO A 8 11.48 -21.27 57.53
C PRO A 8 11.37 -21.13 55.98
N SER A 9 11.98 -20.04 55.48
CA SER A 9 12.85 -19.98 54.28
C SER A 9 12.30 -19.65 52.88
N LEU A 10 12.95 -18.60 52.32
CA LEU A 10 13.48 -18.45 50.97
C LEU A 10 12.64 -18.92 49.77
N HIS A 11 11.91 -18.01 49.13
CA HIS A 11 11.52 -18.16 47.71
C HIS A 11 11.47 -16.83 46.93
N SER A 12 12.43 -15.92 47.15
CA SER A 12 12.47 -14.61 46.44
C SER A 12 13.29 -14.61 45.14
N GLY A 13 14.17 -15.61 44.90
CA GLY A 13 15.14 -15.55 43.80
C GLY A 13 14.67 -16.07 42.42
N LYS A 14 13.62 -16.91 42.36
CA LYS A 14 13.22 -17.56 41.09
C LYS A 14 12.20 -16.76 40.28
N TYR A 15 11.34 -15.98 40.94
CA TYR A 15 10.32 -15.18 40.26
C TYR A 15 10.91 -13.97 39.52
N ILE A 16 11.96 -13.36 40.08
CA ILE A 16 12.61 -12.18 39.47
C ILE A 16 13.27 -12.54 38.14
N SER A 17 13.92 -13.72 38.06
CA SER A 17 14.59 -14.18 36.83
C SER A 17 13.60 -14.49 35.70
N PHE A 18 12.45 -15.09 36.03
CA PHE A 18 11.41 -15.43 35.04
C PHE A 18 10.71 -14.17 34.49
N VAL A 19 10.47 -13.17 35.34
CA VAL A 19 9.88 -11.89 34.93
C VAL A 19 10.83 -11.10 34.04
N LEU A 20 12.12 -11.06 34.36
CA LEU A 20 13.13 -10.39 33.54
C LEU A 20 13.29 -11.05 32.16
N LEU A 21 13.23 -12.39 32.09
CA LEU A 21 13.32 -13.10 30.80
C LEU A 21 12.12 -12.80 29.89
N CYS A 22 10.91 -12.71 30.44
CA CYS A 22 9.70 -12.34 29.69
C CYS A 22 9.76 -10.90 29.17
N PHE A 23 10.34 -9.96 29.92
CA PHE A 23 10.52 -8.58 29.47
C PHE A 23 11.51 -8.47 28.30
N VAL A 24 12.56 -9.29 28.27
CA VAL A 24 13.55 -9.31 27.18
C VAL A 24 12.98 -9.93 25.89
N CYS A 25 12.05 -10.89 25.99
CA CYS A 25 11.36 -11.43 24.81
C CYS A 25 10.35 -10.44 24.20
N LEU A 26 9.76 -9.54 25.00
CA LEU A 26 8.81 -8.54 24.52
C LEU A 26 9.49 -7.38 23.76
N THR A 27 10.78 -7.11 24.00
CA THR A 27 11.50 -6.03 23.30
C THR A 27 12.02 -6.43 21.92
N MET A 28 11.98 -7.71 21.56
CA MET A 28 12.38 -8.22 20.24
C MET A 28 11.21 -8.26 19.23
N TRP A 29 9.98 -7.97 19.67
CA TRP A 29 8.79 -7.84 18.80
C TRP A 29 8.59 -6.41 18.29
N GLY A 30 9.68 -5.65 18.17
CA GLY A 30 9.69 -4.25 17.75
C GLY A 30 10.38 -4.01 16.40
N CYS A 31 10.58 -5.03 15.56
CA CYS A 31 10.82 -4.80 14.13
C CYS A 31 9.47 -4.72 13.43
N THR A 32 8.72 -3.65 13.68
CA THR A 32 7.75 -3.19 12.69
C THR A 32 8.57 -2.89 11.45
N LYS A 33 8.54 -3.80 10.45
CA LYS A 33 8.76 -3.40 9.07
C LYS A 33 7.87 -2.19 8.90
N ASP A 34 8.46 -1.01 8.67
CA ASP A 34 7.72 0.23 8.48
C ASP A 34 6.47 -0.12 7.67
N GLU A 35 5.30 -0.02 8.30
CA GLU A 35 4.06 -0.09 7.54
C GLU A 35 4.25 0.92 6.41
N PRO A 36 4.02 0.53 5.14
CA PRO A 36 4.20 1.46 4.05
C PRO A 36 3.34 2.67 4.41
N LYS A 37 3.98 3.81 4.73
CA LYS A 37 3.31 5.04 5.17
C LYS A 37 2.06 5.17 4.32
N SER A 38 0.90 5.04 4.94
CA SER A 38 -0.36 5.22 4.24
C SER A 38 -0.31 6.66 3.75
N ILE A 39 -0.01 6.83 2.47
CA ILE A 39 -0.12 8.15 1.88
C ILE A 39 -1.60 8.47 2.03
N GLN A 40 -1.90 9.62 2.59
CA GLN A 40 -3.27 10.09 2.69
C GLN A 40 -3.31 11.31 1.78
N TRP A 41 -3.97 11.17 0.63
CA TRP A 41 -4.20 12.29 -0.26
C TRP A 41 -5.28 13.18 0.36
N ASN A 42 -5.03 14.47 0.41
CA ASN A 42 -5.98 15.46 0.92
C ASN A 42 -6.76 16.11 -0.22
N ASN A 43 -6.22 16.10 -1.43
CA ASN A 43 -6.81 16.70 -2.63
C ASN A 43 -6.29 16.05 -3.91
N ALA A 44 -6.83 16.48 -5.05
CA ALA A 44 -6.43 16.05 -6.39
C ALA A 44 -4.94 16.27 -6.71
N TYR A 45 -4.35 17.38 -6.26
CA TYR A 45 -2.95 17.71 -6.56
C TYR A 45 -1.99 16.73 -5.89
N ASP A 46 -2.34 16.16 -4.73
CA ASP A 46 -1.52 15.13 -4.10
C ASP A 46 -1.43 13.87 -4.97
N ILE A 47 -2.55 13.48 -5.62
CA ILE A 47 -2.59 12.37 -6.57
C ILE A 47 -1.76 12.68 -7.81
N GLU A 48 -1.98 13.85 -8.42
CA GLU A 48 -1.26 14.26 -9.62
C GLU A 48 0.25 14.31 -9.40
N ARG A 49 0.67 14.91 -8.29
CA ARG A 49 2.08 14.99 -7.89
C ARG A 49 2.67 13.61 -7.71
N GLU A 50 1.94 12.71 -7.08
CA GLU A 50 2.40 11.33 -6.89
C GLU A 50 2.57 10.58 -8.21
N LEU A 51 1.59 10.66 -9.12
CA LEU A 51 1.71 10.08 -10.46
C LEU A 51 2.91 10.67 -11.22
N HIS A 52 3.14 11.98 -11.10
CA HIS A 52 4.28 12.65 -11.70
C HIS A 52 5.61 12.12 -11.15
N LEU A 53 5.75 12.01 -9.83
CA LEU A 53 6.95 11.47 -9.18
C LEU A 53 7.18 10.00 -9.53
N LEU A 54 6.12 9.20 -9.66
CA LEU A 54 6.22 7.82 -10.10
C LEU A 54 6.63 7.69 -11.55
N GLY A 55 6.21 8.60 -12.42
CA GLY A 55 6.67 8.66 -13.81
C GLY A 55 8.17 8.97 -13.95
N GLN A 56 8.80 9.52 -12.91
CA GLN A 56 10.25 9.78 -12.85
C GLN A 56 11.04 8.68 -12.11
N GLN A 57 10.37 7.66 -11.58
CA GLN A 57 11.04 6.58 -10.86
C GLN A 57 11.68 5.59 -11.85
N ASP A 58 12.98 5.35 -11.71
CA ASP A 58 13.70 4.45 -12.62
C ASP A 58 13.46 2.96 -12.32
N ASP A 59 13.17 2.62 -11.05
CA ASP A 59 12.96 1.23 -10.64
C ASP A 59 11.49 0.81 -10.84
N PRO A 60 11.20 -0.08 -11.82
CA PRO A 60 9.83 -0.51 -12.09
C PRO A 60 9.22 -1.31 -10.95
N ARG A 61 10.01 -1.96 -10.11
CA ARG A 61 9.48 -2.70 -8.94
C ARG A 61 8.98 -1.74 -7.88
N LYS A 62 9.63 -0.58 -7.72
CA LYS A 62 9.13 0.49 -6.84
C LYS A 62 7.84 1.09 -7.39
N ILE A 63 7.77 1.36 -8.70
CA ILE A 63 6.54 1.85 -9.33
C ILE A 63 5.41 0.83 -9.12
N TYR A 64 5.65 -0.43 -9.45
CA TYR A 64 4.67 -1.51 -9.32
C TYR A 64 4.13 -1.63 -7.89
N LYS A 65 5.02 -1.69 -6.89
CA LYS A 65 4.61 -1.74 -5.48
C LYS A 65 3.80 -0.50 -5.07
N ARG A 66 4.13 0.68 -5.60
CA ARG A 66 3.37 1.88 -5.30
C ARG A 66 1.99 1.87 -5.96
N LEU A 67 1.87 1.43 -7.21
CA LEU A 67 0.58 1.25 -7.89
C LEU A 67 -0.34 0.29 -7.13
N GLN A 68 0.18 -0.80 -6.54
CA GLN A 68 -0.58 -1.68 -5.64
C GLN A 68 -1.16 -0.90 -4.44
N GLY A 69 -0.32 -0.09 -3.79
CA GLY A 69 -0.74 0.75 -2.68
C GLY A 69 -1.79 1.79 -3.10
N MET A 70 -1.60 2.45 -4.24
CA MET A 70 -2.53 3.43 -4.78
C MET A 70 -3.91 2.82 -5.09
N LYS A 71 -3.96 1.60 -5.65
CA LYS A 71 -5.22 0.87 -5.91
C LYS A 71 -6.04 0.68 -4.63
N LEU A 72 -5.39 0.24 -3.56
CA LEU A 72 -6.03 0.04 -2.26
C LEU A 72 -6.46 1.38 -1.65
N GLN A 73 -5.56 2.36 -1.65
CA GLN A 73 -5.77 3.68 -1.05
C GLN A 73 -6.92 4.43 -1.72
N ALA A 74 -6.98 4.46 -3.06
CA ALA A 74 -8.05 5.12 -3.80
C ALA A 74 -9.44 4.55 -3.43
N SER A 75 -9.53 3.22 -3.33
CA SER A 75 -10.77 2.52 -2.96
C SER A 75 -11.19 2.84 -1.53
N LEU A 76 -10.25 2.90 -0.59
CA LEU A 76 -10.51 3.26 0.81
C LEU A 76 -10.98 4.71 0.95
N GLN A 77 -10.30 5.66 0.31
CA GLN A 77 -10.66 7.08 0.40
C GLN A 77 -12.01 7.37 -0.27
N LEU A 78 -12.32 6.75 -1.41
CA LEU A 78 -13.66 6.85 -2.01
C LEU A 78 -14.76 6.34 -1.07
N SER A 79 -14.52 5.21 -0.40
CA SER A 79 -15.46 4.66 0.58
C SER A 79 -15.67 5.60 1.78
N GLN A 80 -14.60 6.25 2.24
CA GLN A 80 -14.66 7.23 3.33
C GLN A 80 -15.43 8.50 2.92
N LEU A 81 -15.13 9.09 1.76
CA LEU A 81 -15.83 10.28 1.26
C LEU A 81 -17.33 10.05 1.10
N ARG A 82 -17.72 8.88 0.60
CA ARG A 82 -19.15 8.47 0.50
C ARG A 82 -19.83 8.40 1.86
N LYS A 83 -19.11 8.03 2.93
CA LYS A 83 -19.65 7.94 4.29
C LYS A 83 -19.70 9.29 5.00
N THR A 84 -18.68 10.14 4.83
CA THR A 84 -18.58 11.43 5.51
C THR A 84 -19.37 12.54 4.81
N GLY A 85 -19.79 12.31 3.57
CA GLY A 85 -20.51 13.30 2.77
C GLY A 85 -19.63 14.46 2.28
N GLN A 86 -18.30 14.39 2.48
CA GLN A 86 -17.38 15.36 1.91
C GLN A 86 -17.33 15.22 0.39
N HIS A 87 -17.60 16.33 -0.30
CA HIS A 87 -17.60 16.41 -1.75
C HIS A 87 -16.59 17.47 -2.19
N ASP A 88 -15.34 17.06 -2.38
CA ASP A 88 -14.47 17.73 -3.35
C ASP A 88 -14.68 17.00 -4.70
N PRO A 89 -15.35 17.63 -5.68
CA PRO A 89 -15.64 16.98 -6.96
C PRO A 89 -14.38 16.59 -7.71
N LEU A 90 -13.36 17.46 -7.71
CA LEU A 90 -12.12 17.23 -8.45
C LEU A 90 -11.33 16.08 -7.82
N PHE A 91 -11.25 16.04 -6.49
CA PHE A 91 -10.60 14.96 -5.79
C PHE A 91 -11.33 13.62 -6.01
N THR A 92 -12.66 13.62 -5.97
CA THR A 92 -13.48 12.42 -6.21
C THR A 92 -13.29 11.90 -7.63
N GLU A 93 -13.30 12.78 -8.65
CA GLU A 93 -13.04 12.41 -10.04
C GLU A 93 -11.65 11.77 -10.22
N TRP A 94 -10.64 12.32 -9.56
CA TRP A 94 -9.29 11.76 -9.59
C TRP A 94 -9.21 10.38 -8.96
N LEU A 95 -9.84 10.20 -7.80
CA LEU A 95 -9.90 8.90 -7.14
C LEU A 95 -10.64 7.85 -7.97
N GLU A 96 -11.77 8.20 -8.59
CA GLU A 96 -12.49 7.28 -9.50
C GLU A 96 -11.66 6.97 -10.75
N SER A 97 -10.98 7.97 -11.32
CA SER A 97 -10.09 7.76 -12.48
C SER A 97 -8.95 6.78 -12.16
N LEU A 98 -8.34 6.91 -10.98
CA LEU A 98 -7.34 5.96 -10.48
C LEU A 98 -7.94 4.57 -10.29
N ARG A 99 -9.10 4.50 -9.63
CA ARG A 99 -9.79 3.23 -9.35
C ARG A 99 -10.11 2.48 -10.64
N ILE A 100 -10.67 3.16 -11.63
CA ILE A 100 -10.97 2.57 -12.95
C ILE A 100 -9.67 2.08 -13.59
N SER A 101 -8.68 2.95 -13.76
CA SER A 101 -7.41 2.62 -14.40
C SER A 101 -6.71 1.41 -13.76
N LEU A 102 -6.76 1.30 -12.43
CA LEU A 102 -6.08 0.24 -11.68
C LEU A 102 -6.96 -0.99 -11.42
N SER A 103 -8.25 -0.98 -11.79
CA SER A 103 -9.22 -2.02 -11.45
C SER A 103 -8.81 -3.39 -12.02
N LEU A 104 -8.48 -3.42 -13.31
CA LEU A 104 -8.07 -4.62 -14.05
C LEU A 104 -6.55 -4.73 -14.24
N ALA A 105 -5.78 -3.74 -13.78
CA ALA A 105 -4.32 -3.77 -13.88
C ALA A 105 -3.73 -5.03 -13.21
N PRO A 106 -2.72 -5.69 -13.82
CA PRO A 106 -2.16 -6.96 -13.36
C PRO A 106 -1.23 -6.78 -12.14
N LEU A 107 -1.81 -6.32 -11.04
CA LEU A 107 -1.15 -5.93 -9.79
C LEU A 107 -1.17 -7.04 -8.72
N TYR A 108 -1.43 -8.29 -9.09
CA TYR A 108 -1.71 -9.42 -8.19
C TYR A 108 -0.51 -10.32 -7.89
N SER A 109 0.62 -10.14 -8.57
CA SER A 109 1.83 -10.98 -8.38
C SER A 109 3.07 -10.15 -8.06
N ASN A 110 4.22 -10.80 -7.89
CA ASN A 110 5.52 -10.12 -7.79
C ASN A 110 6.19 -9.93 -9.16
N THR A 111 5.54 -10.39 -10.23
CA THR A 111 6.02 -10.32 -11.60
C THR A 111 5.31 -9.19 -12.33
N ILE A 112 6.07 -8.34 -13.01
CA ILE A 112 5.52 -7.25 -13.82
C ILE A 112 5.16 -7.83 -15.18
N GLU A 113 3.88 -7.76 -15.57
CA GLU A 113 3.42 -8.23 -16.89
C GLU A 113 3.91 -7.34 -18.05
N THR A 114 3.78 -7.83 -19.29
CA THR A 114 4.18 -7.09 -20.51
C THR A 114 3.28 -5.89 -20.76
N CYS A 115 3.76 -4.91 -21.54
CA CYS A 115 2.97 -3.71 -21.82
C CYS A 115 1.65 -4.00 -22.52
N ASP A 116 1.56 -5.04 -23.36
CA ASP A 116 0.31 -5.43 -24.02
C ASP A 116 -0.75 -5.87 -23.00
N VAL A 117 -0.35 -6.61 -21.96
CA VAL A 117 -1.28 -7.03 -20.88
C VAL A 117 -1.78 -5.81 -20.12
N TRP A 118 -0.88 -4.88 -19.77
CA TRP A 118 -1.25 -3.64 -19.10
C TRP A 118 -2.15 -2.73 -19.94
N GLN A 119 -1.86 -2.61 -21.25
CA GLN A 119 -2.66 -1.86 -22.19
C GLN A 119 -4.08 -2.43 -22.27
N ASN A 120 -4.21 -3.74 -22.53
CA ASN A 120 -5.49 -4.42 -22.64
C ASN A 120 -6.33 -4.25 -21.35
N SER A 121 -5.71 -4.43 -20.18
CA SER A 121 -6.38 -4.21 -18.89
C SER A 121 -6.91 -2.77 -18.75
N MET A 122 -6.17 -1.78 -19.21
CA MET A 122 -6.56 -0.38 -19.08
C MET A 122 -7.64 0.01 -20.08
N GLU A 123 -7.54 -0.46 -21.33
CA GLU A 123 -8.56 -0.26 -22.36
C GLU A 123 -9.88 -0.95 -21.98
N GLU A 124 -9.81 -2.16 -21.44
CA GLU A 124 -10.99 -2.88 -20.93
C GLU A 124 -11.64 -2.13 -19.74
N ALA A 125 -10.82 -1.62 -18.81
CA ALA A 125 -11.34 -0.89 -17.66
C ALA A 125 -12.03 0.42 -18.02
N TRP A 126 -11.51 1.15 -19.02
CA TRP A 126 -12.08 2.41 -19.50
C TRP A 126 -13.13 2.24 -20.60
N GLY A 127 -13.21 1.06 -21.23
CA GLY A 127 -14.12 0.77 -22.34
C GLY A 127 -13.77 1.50 -23.65
N VAL A 128 -12.55 2.04 -23.77
CA VAL A 128 -12.06 2.80 -24.93
C VAL A 128 -10.60 2.49 -25.20
N GLN A 129 -10.12 2.77 -26.40
CA GLN A 129 -8.71 2.59 -26.75
C GLN A 129 -7.81 3.63 -26.06
N THR A 130 -6.53 3.31 -25.90
CA THR A 130 -5.51 4.20 -25.29
C THR A 130 -5.44 5.60 -25.91
N ILE A 131 -5.71 5.72 -27.22
CA ILE A 131 -5.74 7.01 -27.94
C ILE A 131 -6.89 7.93 -27.49
N GLU A 132 -7.97 7.36 -26.95
CA GLU A 132 -9.18 8.06 -26.52
C GLU A 132 -9.21 8.34 -25.01
N PHE A 133 -8.15 7.96 -24.29
CA PHE A 133 -8.03 8.23 -22.86
C PHE A 133 -8.15 9.73 -22.58
N ASN A 134 -8.92 10.08 -21.54
CA ASN A 134 -8.92 11.44 -21.02
C ASN A 134 -7.55 11.77 -20.37
N GLU A 135 -7.32 13.04 -20.03
CA GLU A 135 -6.01 13.48 -19.50
C GLU A 135 -5.60 12.77 -18.20
N ARG A 136 -6.55 12.41 -17.33
CA ARG A 136 -6.26 11.69 -16.08
C ARG A 136 -5.85 10.25 -16.36
N ALA A 137 -6.59 9.57 -17.24
CA ALA A 137 -6.27 8.22 -17.70
C ALA A 137 -4.90 8.21 -18.40
N LYS A 138 -4.60 9.18 -19.26
CA LYS A 138 -3.27 9.32 -19.89
C LYS A 138 -2.14 9.45 -18.86
N LEU A 139 -2.36 10.21 -17.78
CA LEU A 139 -1.35 10.34 -16.72
C LEU A 139 -1.09 9.03 -15.99
N VAL A 140 -2.13 8.27 -15.63
CA VAL A 140 -1.97 6.95 -15.04
C VAL A 140 -1.31 5.98 -16.03
N TRP A 141 -1.71 6.03 -17.31
CA TRP A 141 -1.15 5.20 -18.36
C TRP A 141 0.36 5.39 -18.52
N ARG A 142 0.86 6.64 -18.49
CA ARG A 142 2.31 6.92 -18.54
C ARG A 142 3.09 6.21 -17.43
N VAL A 143 2.53 6.15 -16.22
CA VAL A 143 3.16 5.45 -15.08
C VAL A 143 3.13 3.92 -15.29
N MET A 144 2.04 3.38 -15.81
CA MET A 144 1.95 1.95 -16.16
C MET A 144 2.95 1.57 -17.25
N VAL A 145 3.08 2.39 -18.30
CA VAL A 145 4.06 2.22 -19.37
C VAL A 145 5.48 2.23 -18.83
N ALA A 146 5.81 3.16 -17.92
CA ALA A 146 7.12 3.17 -17.26
C ALA A 146 7.40 1.87 -16.48
N THR A 147 6.36 1.28 -15.89
CA THR A 147 6.45 0.01 -15.16
C THR A 147 6.75 -1.17 -16.09
N CYS A 148 5.99 -1.32 -17.18
CA CYS A 148 6.10 -2.47 -18.07
C CYS A 148 7.27 -2.37 -19.07
N ASN A 149 7.65 -1.16 -19.52
CA ASN A 149 8.76 -0.98 -20.48
C ASN A 149 10.13 -1.25 -19.86
N ALA A 150 10.30 -0.99 -18.56
CA ALA A 150 11.55 -1.29 -17.89
C ALA A 150 11.85 -2.80 -17.84
N ARG A 151 10.83 -3.66 -17.88
CA ARG A 151 11.01 -5.11 -18.07
C ARG A 151 11.67 -5.42 -19.41
N VAL A 152 11.25 -4.75 -20.48
CA VAL A 152 11.80 -4.92 -21.84
C VAL A 152 13.28 -4.53 -21.89
N ARG A 153 13.72 -3.56 -21.08
CA ARG A 153 15.14 -3.16 -20.99
C ARG A 153 16.01 -4.07 -20.13
N SER A 154 15.39 -4.93 -19.30
CA SER A 154 16.08 -5.83 -18.37
C SER A 154 16.25 -7.26 -18.89
N LEU A 155 15.69 -7.56 -20.08
CA LEU A 155 15.83 -8.81 -20.83
C LEU A 155 16.88 -8.62 -21.94
#